data_AF-A0A7S0XG93-F1
#
_entry.id   AF-A0A7S0XG93-F1
#
_cell.length_a   1.000
_cell.length_b   1.000
_cell.length_c   1.000
_cell.angle_alpha   90.00
_cell.angle_beta   90.00
_cell.angle_gamma   90.00
#
_symmetry.space_group_name_H-M   'P 1'
#
loop_
_entity.id
_entity.type
_entity.pdbx_description
1 polymer ?
#
loop_
_entity_poly.entity_id
_entity_poly.type
_entity_poly.pdbx_seq_one_letter_code
_entity_poly.pdbx_strand_id
1 'polypeptide(L)'
;MMVPSPATLAIPPGVKEDIQNNVPIHHVRHTVTRHLIVHAGDSDLDDASTAEATVSAFSVQMQSRALKAEKAAQLRRFQVNLRRRVAEVEAAKSTEADLLADEMTNIELIVAGGRGGGAHSGRPSTAPAGGRVPRPELPSALEMLLATKAAGVQSSHRALLSQAHPAAFGASRQAGNGVEAIEGPGRVRAAKDAYADSQRKSVASMREKERRTARRREEARLQRVAAAEAEAFSVAQREAALAKADPEVASRIRARTHAKAEEERRRVERRMHAERVVQRARYAEALQDTIKAQLVKKHIVLPPLCACPHATKSQPFDLTAVYRCAHNCPLHNDEAAYHAALSQMLAAHDILIAPPPAL
;
A
#
# COMPACT_ATOMS: atom_id res chain seq x y z
N MET A 1 32.89 58.75 17.38
CA MET A 1 33.51 57.44 17.63
C MET A 1 33.36 57.10 19.10
N MET A 2 32.39 56.26 19.44
CA MET A 2 32.22 55.66 20.77
C MET A 2 31.66 54.25 20.53
N VAL A 3 32.43 53.25 20.93
CA VAL A 3 32.10 51.82 20.81
C VAL A 3 31.45 51.39 22.13
N PRO A 4 30.25 50.81 22.15
CA PRO A 4 29.70 50.22 23.37
C PRO A 4 30.25 48.81 23.61
N SER A 5 30.63 48.58 24.87
CA SER A 5 31.16 47.34 25.42
C SER A 5 30.07 46.25 25.49
N PRO A 6 30.40 44.97 25.24
CA PRO A 6 29.43 43.88 25.33
C PRO A 6 29.10 43.55 26.80
N ALA A 7 27.80 43.52 27.11
CA ALA A 7 27.28 43.09 28.40
C ALA A 7 27.36 41.57 28.54
N THR A 8 28.06 41.13 29.58
CA THR A 8 28.16 39.74 30.03
C THR A 8 26.82 39.31 30.63
N LEU A 9 26.09 38.44 29.92
CA LEU A 9 24.89 37.78 30.45
C LEU A 9 25.30 36.64 31.40
N ALA A 10 25.03 36.82 32.68
CA ALA A 10 25.17 35.81 33.72
C ALA A 10 24.06 34.75 33.57
N ILE A 11 24.46 33.48 33.43
CA ILE A 11 23.57 32.32 33.39
C ILE A 11 23.38 31.83 34.83
N PRO A 12 22.14 31.73 35.36
CA PRO A 12 21.90 31.18 36.70
C PRO A 12 22.15 29.66 36.73
N PRO A 13 22.86 29.13 37.74
CA PRO A 13 23.05 27.69 37.90
C PRO A 13 21.87 27.10 38.68
N GLY A 14 21.09 26.21 38.05
CA GLY A 14 20.20 25.34 38.82
C GLY A 14 18.92 24.91 38.13
N VAL A 15 19.03 24.04 37.13
CA VAL A 15 17.99 23.03 36.82
C VAL A 15 18.70 21.79 36.28
N LYS A 16 19.03 20.83 37.16
CA LYS A 16 19.32 19.45 36.75
C LYS A 16 17.97 18.74 36.69
N GLU A 17 17.33 18.78 35.54
CA GLU A 17 16.12 18.01 35.29
C GLU A 17 16.49 16.57 34.97
N ASP A 18 15.92 15.67 35.77
CA ASP A 18 16.00 14.22 35.66
C ASP A 18 15.41 13.74 34.32
N ILE A 19 16.25 13.66 33.28
CA ILE A 19 15.95 12.95 32.03
C ILE A 19 16.35 11.48 32.21
N GLN A 20 15.77 10.80 33.20
CA GLN A 20 15.79 9.35 33.29
C GLN A 20 14.41 8.90 33.80
N ASN A 21 13.75 8.06 33.01
CA ASN A 21 12.49 7.33 33.30
C ASN A 21 11.20 7.97 32.77
N ASN A 22 11.07 8.03 31.45
CA ASN A 22 9.77 7.84 30.80
C ASN A 22 9.93 6.89 29.60
N VAL A 23 10.28 5.64 29.90
CA VAL A 23 10.10 4.53 28.97
C VAL A 23 8.72 3.95 29.26
N PRO A 24 7.76 3.98 28.31
CA PRO A 24 6.46 3.36 28.50
C PRO A 24 6.66 1.86 28.73
N ILE A 25 6.34 1.40 29.94
CA ILE A 25 6.32 -0.01 30.29
C ILE A 25 5.14 -0.62 29.52
N HIS A 26 5.41 -1.17 28.35
CA HIS A 26 4.46 -2.06 27.71
C HIS A 26 4.22 -3.23 28.67
N HIS A 27 2.99 -3.36 29.16
CA HIS A 27 2.52 -4.53 29.89
C HIS A 27 2.54 -5.75 28.96
N VAL A 28 3.72 -6.32 28.79
CA VAL A 28 3.88 -7.66 28.23
C VAL A 28 3.31 -8.61 29.28
N ARG A 29 2.13 -9.17 28.99
CA ARG A 29 1.56 -10.28 29.76
C ARG A 29 2.49 -11.48 29.59
N HIS A 30 3.46 -11.62 30.47
CA HIS A 30 4.16 -12.88 30.64
C HIS A 30 3.17 -13.87 31.24
N THR A 31 2.66 -14.80 30.45
CA THR A 31 2.06 -16.03 30.98
C THR A 31 3.17 -16.83 31.63
N VAL A 32 3.41 -16.56 32.92
CA VAL A 32 4.27 -17.39 33.76
C VAL A 32 3.51 -18.68 34.01
N THR A 33 3.80 -19.71 33.22
CA THR A 33 3.42 -21.08 33.54
C THR A 33 4.13 -21.44 34.84
N ARG A 34 3.42 -21.36 35.97
CA ARG A 34 3.88 -21.93 37.23
C ARG A 34 3.98 -23.44 37.01
N HIS A 35 5.19 -23.94 36.79
CA HIS A 35 5.46 -25.35 36.96
C HIS A 35 5.19 -25.67 38.43
N LEU A 36 4.19 -26.51 38.68
CA LEU A 36 3.93 -27.10 39.99
C LEU A 36 5.21 -27.81 40.43
N ILE A 37 5.90 -27.25 41.42
CA ILE A 37 6.91 -27.98 42.17
C ILE A 37 6.12 -28.99 43.00
N VAL A 38 5.99 -30.21 42.47
CA VAL A 38 5.54 -31.35 43.25
C VAL A 38 6.65 -31.63 44.26
N HIS A 39 6.38 -31.36 45.53
CA HIS A 39 7.19 -31.88 46.62
C HIS A 39 7.01 -33.40 46.63
N ALA A 40 7.91 -34.10 45.93
CA ALA A 40 8.10 -35.53 46.11
C ALA A 40 8.78 -35.72 47.47
N GLY A 41 8.01 -36.17 48.46
CA GLY A 41 8.55 -36.74 49.67
C GLY A 41 9.15 -38.12 49.36
N ASP A 42 10.29 -38.37 50.00
CA ASP A 42 10.90 -39.67 50.28
C ASP A 42 10.78 -40.74 49.21
N SER A 43 11.73 -40.72 48.28
CA SER A 43 12.14 -41.91 47.55
C SER A 43 13.63 -41.79 47.31
N ASP A 44 14.40 -42.76 47.80
CA ASP A 44 15.84 -42.88 47.62
C ASP A 44 16.20 -42.70 46.14
N LEU A 45 16.85 -41.57 45.81
CA LEU A 45 17.33 -41.26 44.47
C LEU A 45 18.77 -41.75 44.36
N ASP A 46 18.94 -42.81 43.57
CA ASP A 46 20.22 -43.31 43.12
C ASP A 46 21.10 -42.17 42.55
N ASP A 47 22.37 -42.14 42.98
CA ASP A 47 23.42 -41.18 42.58
C ASP A 47 23.66 -41.09 41.05
N ALA A 48 23.06 -41.97 40.26
CA ALA A 48 23.13 -41.93 38.80
C ALA A 48 22.26 -40.81 38.17
N SER A 49 21.20 -40.34 38.83
CA SER A 49 20.27 -39.34 38.27
C SER A 49 20.79 -37.90 38.36
N THR A 50 21.65 -37.60 39.34
CA THR A 50 22.27 -36.26 39.49
C THR A 50 23.37 -36.01 38.45
N ALA A 51 24.01 -37.07 37.94
CA ALA A 51 24.98 -36.98 36.85
C ALA A 51 24.34 -36.57 35.51
N GLU A 52 23.12 -37.03 35.22
CA GLU A 52 22.39 -36.64 33.99
C GLU A 52 21.89 -35.19 34.04
N ALA A 53 21.50 -34.71 35.23
CA ALA A 53 21.08 -33.31 35.43
C ALA A 53 22.23 -32.31 35.29
N THR A 54 23.45 -32.67 35.69
CA THR A 54 24.63 -31.79 35.57
C THR A 54 25.16 -31.69 34.13
N VAL A 55 25.03 -32.76 33.33
CA VAL A 55 25.30 -32.73 31.88
C VAL A 55 24.33 -31.78 31.16
N SER A 56 23.08 -31.66 31.64
CA SER A 56 22.10 -30.71 31.12
C SER A 56 22.49 -29.25 31.41
N ALA A 57 22.92 -28.91 32.62
CA ALA A 57 23.28 -27.53 32.99
C ALA A 57 24.44 -26.94 32.18
N PHE A 58 25.48 -27.74 31.92
CA PHE A 58 26.62 -27.29 31.10
C PHE A 58 26.20 -27.06 29.63
N SER A 59 25.35 -27.95 29.09
CA SER A 59 24.84 -27.80 27.71
C SER A 59 23.98 -26.54 27.56
N VAL A 60 23.13 -26.22 28.54
CA VAL A 60 22.32 -24.99 28.57
C VAL A 60 23.22 -23.76 28.69
N GLN A 61 24.27 -23.81 29.49
CA GLN A 61 25.22 -22.70 29.60
C GLN A 61 25.95 -22.45 28.28
N MET A 62 26.40 -23.50 27.60
CA MET A 62 27.03 -23.41 26.28
C MET A 62 26.07 -22.86 25.22
N GLN A 63 24.83 -23.32 25.18
CA GLN A 63 23.80 -22.78 24.29
C GLN A 63 23.51 -21.30 24.57
N SER A 64 23.45 -20.90 25.84
CA SER A 64 23.24 -19.49 26.20
C SER A 64 24.39 -18.59 25.72
N ARG A 65 25.64 -19.08 25.80
CA ARG A 65 26.82 -18.36 25.31
C ARG A 65 26.82 -18.27 23.79
N ALA A 66 26.46 -19.33 23.09
CA ALA A 66 26.32 -19.34 21.63
C ALA A 66 25.27 -18.32 21.16
N LEU A 67 24.09 -18.29 21.79
CA LEU A 67 23.03 -17.32 21.46
C LEU A 67 23.45 -15.88 21.77
N LYS A 68 24.17 -15.63 22.87
CA LYS A 68 24.72 -14.30 23.18
C LYS A 68 25.75 -13.87 22.13
N ALA A 69 26.63 -14.78 21.71
CA ALA A 69 27.62 -14.51 20.67
C ALA A 69 26.96 -14.20 19.32
N GLU A 70 25.91 -14.93 18.95
CA GLU A 70 25.14 -14.70 17.73
C GLU A 70 24.43 -13.34 17.76
N LYS A 71 23.74 -13.01 18.86
CA LYS A 71 23.11 -11.68 19.03
C LYS A 71 24.14 -10.56 18.95
N ALA A 72 25.32 -10.72 19.55
CA ALA A 72 26.41 -9.75 19.45
C ALA A 72 26.92 -9.61 18.01
N ALA A 73 27.03 -10.70 17.25
CA ALA A 73 27.38 -10.67 15.83
C ALA A 73 26.30 -9.97 14.98
N GLN A 74 25.02 -10.22 15.25
CA GLN A 74 23.90 -9.55 14.60
C GLN A 74 23.90 -8.04 14.88
N LEU A 75 24.13 -7.62 16.13
CA LEU A 75 24.25 -6.20 16.50
C LEU A 75 25.42 -5.53 15.78
N ARG A 76 26.58 -6.20 15.66
CA ARG A 76 27.72 -5.67 14.89
C ARG A 76 27.37 -5.50 13.41
N ARG A 77 26.72 -6.48 12.79
CA ARG A 77 26.25 -6.37 11.39
C ARG A 77 25.25 -5.23 11.21
N PHE A 78 24.33 -5.07 12.15
CA PHE A 78 23.37 -3.98 12.15
C PHE A 78 24.06 -2.61 12.27
N GLN A 79 25.00 -2.45 13.20
CA GLN A 79 25.76 -1.20 13.37
C GLN A 79 26.58 -0.85 12.12
N VAL A 80 27.24 -1.83 11.49
CA VAL A 80 27.98 -1.60 10.23
C VAL A 80 27.03 -1.18 9.10
N ASN A 81 25.88 -1.86 8.95
CA ASN A 81 24.88 -1.48 7.94
C ASN A 81 24.28 -0.10 8.20
N LEU A 82 24.04 0.25 9.47
CA LEU A 82 23.54 1.57 9.86
C LEU A 82 24.54 2.67 9.50
N ARG A 83 25.82 2.49 9.87
CA ARG A 83 26.90 3.43 9.51
C ARG A 83 27.03 3.58 7.99
N ARG A 84 26.96 2.49 7.24
CA ARG A 84 26.99 2.53 5.76
C ARG A 84 25.83 3.34 5.19
N ARG A 85 24.61 3.12 5.69
CA ARG A 85 23.42 3.88 5.24
C ARG A 85 23.49 5.36 5.60
N VAL A 86 23.99 5.70 6.79
CA VAL A 86 24.20 7.10 7.18
C VAL A 86 25.21 7.77 6.24
N ALA A 87 26.34 7.11 5.96
CA ALA A 87 27.33 7.63 5.01
C ALA A 87 26.78 7.76 3.57
N GLU A 88 25.97 6.80 3.10
CA GLU A 88 25.29 6.86 1.79
C GLU A 88 24.35 8.09 1.72
N VAL A 89 23.60 8.37 2.80
CA VAL A 89 22.69 9.53 2.88
C VAL A 89 23.45 10.85 2.97
N GLU A 90 24.53 10.90 3.75
CA GLU A 90 25.38 12.09 3.86
C GLU A 90 26.06 12.42 2.53
N ALA A 91 26.58 11.41 1.82
CA ALA A 91 27.14 11.58 0.47
C ALA A 91 26.09 12.04 -0.54
N ALA A 92 24.86 11.52 -0.47
CA ALA A 92 23.77 11.99 -1.34
C ALA A 92 23.42 13.46 -1.06
N LYS A 93 23.37 13.87 0.22
CA LYS A 93 23.13 15.26 0.60
C LYS A 93 24.25 16.20 0.18
N SER A 94 25.51 15.77 0.26
CA SER A 94 26.62 16.60 -0.23
C SER A 94 26.55 16.77 -1.74
N THR A 95 26.24 15.72 -2.50
CA THR A 95 26.07 15.84 -3.96
C THR A 95 24.88 16.73 -4.34
N GLU A 96 23.79 16.71 -3.57
CA GLU A 96 22.65 17.60 -3.79
C GLU A 96 23.02 19.06 -3.48
N ALA A 97 23.79 19.30 -2.43
CA ALA A 97 24.32 20.63 -2.10
C ALA A 97 25.27 21.16 -3.19
N ASP A 98 26.14 20.31 -3.75
CA ASP A 98 27.05 20.68 -4.84
C ASP A 98 26.27 21.02 -6.12
N LEU A 99 25.24 20.24 -6.47
CA LEU A 99 24.36 20.54 -7.61
C LEU A 99 23.59 21.86 -7.42
N LEU A 100 23.11 22.14 -6.21
CA LEU A 100 22.47 23.42 -5.90
C LEU A 100 23.45 24.59 -6.00
N ALA A 101 24.72 24.40 -5.60
CA ALA A 101 25.76 25.41 -5.76
C ALA A 101 26.07 25.68 -7.25
N ASP A 102 26.12 24.64 -8.07
CA ASP A 102 26.28 24.75 -9.53
C ASP A 102 25.06 25.43 -10.19
N GLU A 103 23.84 25.15 -9.74
CA GLU A 103 22.63 25.85 -10.22
C GLU A 103 22.64 27.34 -9.84
N MET A 104 23.06 27.68 -8.62
CA MET A 104 23.17 29.07 -8.19
C MET A 104 24.20 29.87 -8.99
N THR A 105 25.35 29.28 -9.33
CA THR A 105 26.36 29.95 -10.16
C THR A 105 25.90 30.15 -11.61
N ASN A 106 25.09 29.23 -12.16
CA ASN A 106 24.50 29.40 -13.49
C ASN A 106 23.46 30.53 -13.55
N ILE A 107 22.69 30.74 -12.47
CA ILE A 107 21.71 31.84 -12.40
C ILE A 107 22.42 33.20 -12.39
N GLU A 108 23.55 33.35 -11.69
CA GLU A 108 24.34 34.59 -11.70
C GLU A 108 24.90 34.93 -13.09
N LEU A 109 25.31 33.93 -13.86
CA LEU A 109 25.76 34.10 -15.25
C LEU A 109 24.64 34.60 -16.19
N ILE A 110 23.40 34.15 -15.98
CA ILE A 110 22.23 34.61 -16.76
C ILE A 110 21.83 36.04 -16.38
N VAL A 111 21.91 36.39 -15.09
CA VAL A 111 21.61 37.75 -14.62
C VAL A 111 22.67 38.77 -15.07
N ALA A 112 23.93 38.35 -15.21
CA ALA A 112 24.99 39.20 -15.76
C ALA A 112 24.93 39.38 -17.30
N GLY A 113 24.36 38.41 -18.03
CA GLY A 113 24.24 38.46 -19.50
C GLY A 113 23.01 39.20 -20.05
N GLY A 114 22.07 39.62 -19.21
CA GLY A 114 20.76 40.15 -19.59
C GLY A 114 20.70 41.61 -20.10
N ARG A 115 21.80 42.17 -20.62
CA ARG A 115 21.80 43.48 -21.31
C ARG A 115 22.46 43.39 -22.68
N GLY A 116 21.70 42.99 -23.70
CA GLY A 116 22.09 43.25 -25.08
C GLY A 116 21.35 42.45 -26.14
N GLY A 117 20.51 43.15 -26.93
CA GLY A 117 20.08 42.78 -28.29
C GLY A 117 19.13 41.59 -28.40
N GLY A 118 17.99 41.63 -29.09
CA GLY A 118 17.75 42.32 -30.36
C GLY A 118 17.75 41.29 -31.50
N ALA A 119 16.55 40.98 -32.01
CA ALA A 119 16.22 40.35 -33.30
C ALA A 119 16.80 38.94 -33.61
N HIS A 120 15.92 37.98 -33.90
CA HIS A 120 15.72 37.48 -35.27
C HIS A 120 14.71 36.32 -35.33
N SER A 121 13.81 36.45 -36.30
CA SER A 121 12.91 35.46 -36.86
C SER A 121 13.66 34.26 -37.45
N GLY A 122 13.17 33.03 -37.20
CA GLY A 122 13.70 31.84 -37.87
C GLY A 122 12.80 30.62 -37.69
N ARG A 123 11.84 30.46 -38.59
CA ARG A 123 10.96 29.29 -38.76
C ARG A 123 11.62 28.30 -39.72
N PRO A 124 11.65 26.99 -39.43
CA PRO A 124 11.67 25.96 -40.47
C PRO A 124 10.47 25.03 -40.27
N SER A 125 9.54 24.92 -41.23
CA SER A 125 9.62 24.20 -42.51
C SER A 125 9.54 22.67 -42.37
N THR A 126 8.49 22.17 -43.00
CA THR A 126 7.90 20.84 -43.08
C THR A 126 8.62 19.89 -44.04
N ALA A 127 8.64 18.58 -43.75
CA ALA A 127 8.51 17.43 -44.68
C ALA A 127 8.81 16.08 -43.96
N PRO A 128 8.55 14.90 -44.56
CA PRO A 128 7.31 14.46 -45.21
C PRO A 128 6.77 13.12 -44.64
N ALA A 129 5.54 12.80 -45.05
CA ALA A 129 4.78 11.62 -44.67
C ALA A 129 5.37 10.31 -45.21
N GLY A 130 5.58 9.33 -44.33
CA GLY A 130 5.81 7.93 -44.65
C GLY A 130 4.53 7.10 -44.47
N GLY A 131 4.08 6.45 -45.54
CA GLY A 131 2.85 5.67 -45.60
C GLY A 131 2.82 4.50 -44.61
N ARG A 132 1.73 4.41 -43.85
CA ARG A 132 1.40 3.26 -43.01
C ARG A 132 0.32 2.40 -43.69
N VAL A 133 0.62 1.11 -43.76
CA VAL A 133 -0.26 0.01 -44.13
C VAL A 133 -1.53 0.04 -43.24
N PRO A 134 -2.74 -0.16 -43.80
CA PRO A 134 -3.98 -0.14 -43.02
C PRO A 134 -4.00 -1.32 -42.04
N ARG A 135 -3.93 -1.00 -40.75
CA ARG A 135 -4.08 -1.96 -39.66
C ARG A 135 -5.59 -2.12 -39.44
N PRO A 136 -6.14 -3.34 -39.37
CA PRO A 136 -7.56 -3.54 -39.09
C PRO A 136 -7.87 -2.91 -37.73
N GLU A 137 -8.73 -1.90 -37.73
CA GLU A 137 -9.18 -1.24 -36.52
C GLU A 137 -9.92 -2.26 -35.64
N LEU A 138 -9.34 -2.55 -34.49
CA LEU A 138 -10.02 -3.33 -33.46
C LEU A 138 -11.21 -2.50 -32.96
N PRO A 139 -12.40 -3.10 -32.84
CA PRO A 139 -13.60 -2.38 -32.45
C PRO A 139 -13.37 -1.65 -31.14
N SER A 140 -13.82 -0.40 -31.10
CA SER A 140 -13.66 0.47 -29.93
C SER A 140 -14.21 -0.24 -28.69
N ALA A 141 -13.56 -0.05 -27.53
CA ALA A 141 -14.03 -0.64 -26.27
C ALA A 141 -15.52 -0.28 -25.99
N LEU A 142 -15.98 0.87 -26.49
CA LEU A 142 -17.38 1.27 -26.45
C LEU A 142 -18.27 0.39 -27.34
N GLU A 143 -17.84 0.06 -28.56
CA GLU A 143 -18.59 -0.80 -29.48
C GLU A 143 -18.68 -2.23 -28.95
N MET A 144 -17.60 -2.77 -28.36
CA MET A 144 -17.67 -4.07 -27.68
C MET A 144 -18.64 -4.04 -26.50
N LEU A 145 -18.73 -2.92 -25.78
CA LEU A 145 -19.62 -2.78 -24.63
C LEU A 145 -21.09 -2.62 -25.06
N LEU A 146 -21.34 -1.97 -26.20
CA LEU A 146 -22.68 -1.87 -26.78
C LEU A 146 -23.12 -3.21 -27.40
N ALA A 147 -22.23 -3.93 -28.07
CA ALA A 147 -22.51 -5.26 -28.63
C ALA A 147 -22.82 -6.30 -27.53
N THR A 148 -22.08 -6.27 -26.41
CA THR A 148 -22.33 -7.17 -25.27
C THR A 148 -23.64 -6.85 -24.56
N LYS A 149 -24.03 -5.57 -24.42
CA LYS A 149 -25.35 -5.20 -23.91
C LYS A 149 -26.49 -5.63 -24.85
N ALA A 150 -26.33 -5.46 -26.16
CA ALA A 150 -27.34 -5.88 -27.14
C ALA A 150 -27.58 -7.41 -27.11
N ALA A 151 -26.51 -8.20 -27.01
CA ALA A 151 -26.62 -9.66 -26.88
C ALA A 151 -27.32 -10.09 -25.58
N GLY A 152 -27.01 -9.40 -24.46
CA GLY A 152 -27.68 -9.62 -23.17
C GLY A 152 -29.17 -9.33 -23.23
N VAL A 153 -29.58 -8.22 -23.84
CA VAL A 153 -31.00 -7.85 -23.98
C VAL A 153 -31.76 -8.83 -24.88
N GLN A 154 -31.17 -9.30 -25.99
CA GLN A 154 -31.80 -10.29 -26.86
C GLN A 154 -32.00 -11.64 -26.17
N SER A 155 -31.02 -12.10 -25.37
CA SER A 155 -31.13 -13.35 -24.60
C SER A 155 -32.21 -13.29 -23.52
N SER A 156 -32.34 -12.16 -22.82
CA SER A 156 -33.34 -11.96 -21.78
C SER A 156 -34.75 -11.79 -22.36
N HIS A 157 -34.89 -11.09 -23.49
CA HIS A 157 -36.14 -11.02 -24.24
C HIS A 157 -36.58 -12.41 -24.77
N ARG A 158 -35.66 -13.21 -25.31
CA ARG A 158 -35.97 -14.58 -25.78
C ARG A 158 -36.38 -15.50 -24.63
N ALA A 159 -35.74 -15.37 -23.47
CA ALA A 159 -36.13 -16.12 -22.27
C ALA A 159 -37.54 -15.73 -21.79
N LEU A 160 -37.87 -14.43 -21.76
CA LEU A 160 -39.21 -13.96 -21.40
C LEU A 160 -40.29 -14.44 -22.38
N LEU A 161 -40.01 -14.38 -23.68
CA LEU A 161 -40.94 -14.90 -24.70
C LEU A 161 -41.16 -16.41 -24.58
N SER A 162 -40.12 -17.17 -24.22
CA SER A 162 -40.25 -18.62 -23.99
C SER A 162 -41.10 -18.96 -22.76
N GLN A 163 -41.14 -18.09 -21.75
CA GLN A 163 -41.99 -18.24 -20.57
C GLN A 163 -43.45 -17.83 -20.85
N ALA A 164 -43.65 -16.78 -21.66
CA ALA A 164 -44.99 -16.28 -21.98
C ALA A 164 -45.75 -17.15 -22.98
N HIS A 165 -45.04 -17.77 -23.95
CA HIS A 165 -45.66 -18.52 -25.04
C HIS A 165 -45.00 -19.88 -25.30
N PRO A 166 -45.13 -20.85 -24.37
CA PRO A 166 -44.54 -22.18 -24.52
C PRO A 166 -45.10 -22.98 -25.72
N ALA A 167 -46.30 -22.63 -26.20
CA ALA A 167 -46.94 -23.30 -27.34
C ALA A 167 -46.40 -22.88 -28.72
N ALA A 168 -45.74 -21.71 -28.83
CA ALA A 168 -45.23 -21.20 -30.10
C ALA A 168 -43.83 -21.75 -30.49
N PHE A 169 -43.13 -22.36 -29.52
CA PHE A 169 -41.80 -22.93 -29.72
C PHE A 169 -41.83 -24.47 -29.60
N GLY A 170 -42.64 -25.12 -30.43
CA GLY A 170 -42.38 -26.48 -30.94
C GLY A 170 -42.05 -27.59 -29.94
N ALA A 171 -42.47 -27.52 -28.67
CA ALA A 171 -42.39 -28.65 -27.78
C ALA A 171 -43.51 -29.65 -28.16
N SER A 172 -43.18 -30.57 -29.06
CA SER A 172 -44.02 -31.71 -29.43
C SER A 172 -44.46 -32.46 -28.18
N ARG A 173 -45.73 -32.31 -27.80
CA ARG A 173 -46.38 -33.11 -26.77
C ARG A 173 -46.50 -34.55 -27.29
N GLN A 174 -45.60 -35.43 -26.85
CA GLN A 174 -45.93 -36.85 -26.81
C GLN A 174 -46.98 -37.05 -25.72
N ALA A 175 -48.23 -37.12 -26.18
CA ALA A 175 -49.34 -37.64 -25.41
C ALA A 175 -49.10 -39.13 -25.15
N GLY A 176 -49.10 -39.51 -23.88
CA GLY A 176 -48.93 -40.90 -23.48
C GLY A 176 -49.10 -41.08 -21.98
N ASN A 177 -50.31 -41.50 -21.60
CA ASN A 177 -50.65 -42.28 -20.41
C ASN A 177 -50.81 -41.58 -19.05
N GLY A 178 -52.07 -41.57 -18.59
CA GLY A 178 -52.42 -42.10 -17.27
C GLY A 178 -52.28 -41.14 -16.09
N VAL A 179 -53.14 -40.13 -16.03
CA VAL A 179 -53.42 -39.43 -14.77
C VAL A 179 -54.46 -40.26 -14.01
N GLU A 180 -54.02 -41.30 -13.32
CA GLU A 180 -54.73 -41.77 -12.14
C GLU A 180 -54.30 -40.94 -10.94
N ALA A 181 -55.29 -40.30 -10.35
CA ALA A 181 -55.21 -39.43 -9.21
C ALA A 181 -54.79 -40.20 -7.95
N ILE A 182 -53.56 -39.96 -7.47
CA ILE A 182 -53.22 -39.97 -6.04
C ILE A 182 -52.16 -38.90 -5.80
N GLU A 183 -52.58 -37.63 -5.79
CA GLU A 183 -51.74 -36.50 -5.37
C GLU A 183 -51.68 -36.42 -3.84
N GLY A 184 -50.90 -37.31 -3.23
CA GLY A 184 -50.51 -37.16 -1.83
C GLY A 184 -49.53 -35.99 -1.67
N PRO A 185 -49.64 -35.13 -0.63
CA PRO A 185 -48.72 -34.03 -0.36
C PRO A 185 -47.24 -34.46 -0.24
N GLY A 186 -46.97 -35.77 -0.05
CA GLY A 186 -45.63 -36.35 -0.06
C GLY A 186 -44.94 -36.35 -1.43
N ARG A 187 -45.66 -36.53 -2.55
CA ARG A 187 -45.04 -36.56 -3.90
C ARG A 187 -44.57 -35.17 -4.35
N VAL A 188 -45.35 -34.13 -4.02
CA VAL A 188 -44.97 -32.72 -4.31
C VAL A 188 -43.74 -32.31 -3.50
N ARG A 189 -43.62 -32.76 -2.24
CA ARG A 189 -42.42 -32.55 -1.42
C ARG A 189 -41.21 -33.29 -2.00
N ALA A 190 -41.35 -34.57 -2.33
CA ALA A 190 -40.29 -35.35 -2.96
C ALA A 190 -39.79 -34.74 -4.29
N ALA A 191 -40.70 -34.21 -5.12
CA ALA A 191 -40.33 -33.53 -6.37
C ALA A 191 -39.60 -32.20 -6.12
N LYS A 192 -40.04 -31.41 -5.13
CA LYS A 192 -39.34 -30.17 -4.72
C LYS A 192 -37.96 -30.46 -4.14
N ASP A 193 -37.81 -31.51 -3.34
CA ASP A 193 -36.54 -31.93 -2.76
C ASP A 193 -35.59 -32.43 -3.84
N ALA A 194 -36.07 -33.23 -4.81
CA ALA A 194 -35.28 -33.69 -5.95
C ALA A 194 -34.81 -32.53 -6.85
N TYR A 195 -35.65 -31.51 -7.06
CA TYR A 195 -35.27 -30.30 -7.78
C TYR A 195 -34.21 -29.49 -7.01
N ALA A 196 -34.39 -29.32 -5.70
CA ALA A 196 -33.41 -28.65 -4.85
C ALA A 196 -32.06 -29.38 -4.83
N ASP A 197 -32.07 -30.72 -4.81
CA ASP A 197 -30.87 -31.55 -4.92
C ASP A 197 -30.19 -31.43 -6.28
N SER A 198 -30.96 -31.38 -7.37
CA SER A 198 -30.43 -31.13 -8.72
C SER A 198 -29.75 -29.76 -8.81
N GLN A 199 -30.36 -28.72 -8.24
CA GLN A 199 -29.77 -27.38 -8.15
C GLN A 199 -28.49 -27.37 -7.32
N ARG A 200 -28.49 -28.03 -6.15
CA ARG A 200 -27.29 -28.19 -5.30
C ARG A 200 -26.15 -28.89 -6.04
N LYS A 201 -26.45 -29.98 -6.76
CA LYS A 201 -25.46 -30.73 -7.55
C LYS A 201 -24.91 -29.91 -8.73
N SER A 202 -25.76 -29.13 -9.41
CA SER A 202 -25.34 -28.23 -10.49
C SER A 202 -24.38 -27.15 -9.96
N VAL A 203 -24.73 -26.49 -8.85
CA VAL A 203 -23.86 -25.48 -8.21
C VAL A 203 -22.56 -26.11 -7.70
N ALA A 204 -22.61 -27.32 -7.13
CA ALA A 204 -21.42 -28.04 -6.69
C ALA A 204 -20.50 -28.39 -7.88
N SER A 205 -21.07 -28.86 -8.99
CA SER A 205 -20.30 -29.16 -10.21
C SER A 205 -19.68 -27.90 -10.83
N MET A 206 -20.40 -26.78 -10.83
CA MET A 206 -19.86 -25.49 -11.29
C MET A 206 -18.69 -25.03 -10.41
N ARG A 207 -18.84 -25.07 -9.08
CA ARG A 207 -17.77 -24.73 -8.13
C ARG A 207 -16.56 -25.66 -8.28
N GLU A 208 -16.77 -26.95 -8.54
CA GLU A 208 -15.67 -27.88 -8.77
C GLU A 208 -14.93 -27.59 -10.07
N LYS A 209 -15.65 -27.30 -11.16
CA LYS A 209 -15.04 -26.86 -12.42
C LYS A 209 -14.22 -25.58 -12.24
N GLU A 210 -14.77 -24.59 -11.53
CA GLU A 210 -14.04 -23.36 -11.19
C GLU A 210 -12.76 -23.66 -10.41
N ARG A 211 -12.83 -24.50 -9.37
CA ARG A 211 -11.64 -24.92 -8.59
C ARG A 211 -10.60 -25.63 -9.46
N ARG A 212 -11.00 -26.51 -10.38
CA ARG A 212 -10.08 -27.19 -11.30
C ARG A 212 -9.43 -26.19 -12.26
N THR A 213 -10.19 -25.22 -12.79
CA THR A 213 -9.62 -24.17 -13.65
C THR A 213 -8.67 -23.25 -12.88
N ALA A 214 -8.97 -22.93 -11.62
CA ALA A 214 -8.09 -22.14 -10.75
C ALA A 214 -6.77 -22.88 -10.51
N ARG A 215 -6.82 -24.17 -10.15
CA ARG A 215 -5.61 -25.00 -9.98
C ARG A 215 -4.77 -25.07 -11.25
N ARG A 216 -5.38 -25.32 -12.41
CA ARG A 216 -4.65 -25.32 -13.70
C ARG A 216 -4.01 -23.97 -14.01
N ARG A 217 -4.68 -22.86 -13.71
CA ARG A 217 -4.12 -21.51 -13.90
C ARG A 217 -2.94 -21.26 -12.96
N GLU A 218 -3.04 -21.71 -11.72
CA GLU A 218 -1.98 -21.60 -10.73
C GLU A 218 -0.76 -22.47 -11.11
N GLU A 219 -0.98 -23.73 -11.46
CA GLU A 219 0.06 -24.64 -11.98
C GLU A 219 0.74 -24.07 -13.22
N ALA A 220 -0.02 -23.56 -14.19
CA ALA A 220 0.54 -22.91 -15.36
C ALA A 220 1.34 -21.64 -15.01
N ARG A 221 0.91 -20.89 -13.98
CA ARG A 221 1.67 -19.73 -13.48
C ARG A 221 2.99 -20.16 -12.85
N LEU A 222 2.98 -21.20 -12.01
CA LEU A 222 4.18 -21.75 -11.38
C LEU A 222 5.15 -22.32 -12.43
N GLN A 223 4.64 -23.03 -13.45
CA GLN A 223 5.47 -23.51 -14.55
C GLN A 223 6.12 -22.38 -15.34
N ARG A 224 5.40 -21.27 -15.59
CA ARG A 224 5.99 -20.09 -16.24
C ARG A 224 7.07 -19.43 -15.39
N VAL A 225 6.88 -19.35 -14.08
CA VAL A 225 7.90 -18.83 -13.16
C VAL A 225 9.13 -19.74 -13.16
N ALA A 226 8.94 -21.05 -13.02
CA ALA A 226 10.03 -22.02 -13.05
C ALA A 226 10.80 -22.01 -14.39
N ALA A 227 10.10 -21.89 -15.52
CA ALA A 227 10.72 -21.77 -16.84
C ALA A 227 11.53 -20.47 -16.97
N ALA A 228 10.99 -19.35 -16.50
CA ALA A 228 11.71 -18.07 -16.49
C ALA A 228 12.94 -18.09 -15.57
N GLU A 229 12.86 -18.77 -14.42
CA GLU A 229 14.00 -18.97 -13.52
C GLU A 229 15.09 -19.85 -14.14
N ALA A 230 14.71 -20.94 -14.81
CA ALA A 230 15.65 -21.80 -15.53
C ALA A 230 16.33 -21.06 -16.69
N GLU A 231 15.57 -20.26 -17.45
CA GLU A 231 16.10 -19.41 -18.51
C GLU A 231 17.08 -18.37 -17.92
N ALA A 232 16.68 -17.66 -16.86
CA ALA A 232 17.53 -16.67 -16.18
C ALA A 232 18.84 -17.29 -15.65
N PHE A 233 18.78 -18.51 -15.11
CA PHE A 233 19.97 -19.24 -14.67
C PHE A 233 20.88 -19.59 -15.86
N SER A 234 20.31 -20.04 -16.98
CA SER A 234 21.09 -20.35 -18.18
C SER A 234 21.76 -19.11 -18.79
N VAL A 235 21.06 -17.97 -18.79
CA VAL A 235 21.60 -16.67 -19.22
C VAL A 235 22.72 -16.23 -18.28
N ALA A 236 22.52 -16.33 -16.96
CA ALA A 236 23.55 -16.00 -15.97
C ALA A 236 24.81 -16.86 -16.12
N GLN A 237 24.67 -18.15 -16.43
CA GLN A 237 25.82 -19.02 -16.71
C GLN A 237 26.58 -18.60 -17.98
N ARG A 238 25.86 -18.24 -19.06
CA ARG A 238 26.47 -17.73 -20.30
C ARG A 238 27.18 -16.40 -20.06
N GLU A 239 26.56 -15.48 -19.34
CA GLU A 239 27.17 -14.20 -18.96
C GLU A 239 28.40 -14.40 -18.07
N ALA A 240 28.37 -15.35 -17.13
CA ALA A 240 29.52 -15.69 -16.30
C ALA A 240 30.67 -16.33 -17.09
N ALA A 241 30.36 -17.15 -18.10
CA ALA A 241 31.38 -17.71 -19.00
C ALA A 241 32.03 -16.61 -19.86
N LEU A 242 31.23 -15.68 -20.41
CA LEU A 242 31.71 -14.53 -21.17
C LEU A 242 32.56 -13.58 -20.30
N ALA A 243 32.14 -13.33 -19.06
CA ALA A 243 32.88 -12.50 -18.11
C ALA A 243 34.24 -13.10 -17.70
N LYS A 244 34.43 -14.43 -17.82
CA LYS A 244 35.72 -15.08 -17.61
C LYS A 244 36.65 -14.96 -18.82
N ALA A 245 36.09 -14.85 -20.02
CA ALA A 245 36.85 -14.76 -21.26
C ALA A 245 37.38 -13.34 -21.53
N ASP A 246 36.64 -12.31 -21.12
CA ASP A 246 37.00 -10.91 -21.37
C ASP A 246 36.73 -9.99 -20.15
N PRO A 247 37.75 -9.32 -19.59
CA PRO A 247 37.60 -8.43 -18.45
C PRO A 247 36.77 -7.17 -18.74
N GLU A 248 36.73 -6.69 -20.00
CA GLU A 248 35.92 -5.53 -20.40
C GLU A 248 34.42 -5.89 -20.37
N VAL A 249 34.08 -7.07 -20.87
CA VAL A 249 32.71 -7.62 -20.82
C VAL A 249 32.26 -7.81 -19.37
N ALA A 250 33.14 -8.31 -18.49
CA ALA A 250 32.86 -8.41 -17.06
C ALA A 250 32.56 -7.07 -16.40
N SER A 251 33.28 -6.00 -16.79
CA SER A 251 33.02 -4.64 -16.31
C SER A 251 31.64 -4.12 -16.73
N ARG A 252 31.27 -4.32 -18.00
CA ARG A 252 29.96 -3.94 -18.54
C ARG A 252 28.80 -4.69 -17.87
N ILE A 253 28.97 -5.99 -17.60
CA ILE A 253 27.97 -6.79 -16.87
C ILE A 253 27.78 -6.24 -15.44
N ARG A 254 28.87 -5.95 -14.72
CA ARG A 254 28.81 -5.35 -13.36
C ARG A 254 28.13 -3.97 -13.36
N ALA A 255 28.42 -3.13 -14.34
CA ALA A 255 27.78 -1.82 -14.47
C ALA A 255 26.26 -1.96 -14.69
N ARG A 256 25.84 -2.90 -15.55
CA ARG A 256 24.41 -3.18 -15.80
C ARG A 256 23.71 -3.74 -14.58
N THR A 257 24.33 -4.65 -13.82
CA THR A 257 23.74 -5.20 -12.60
C THR A 257 23.61 -4.14 -11.51
N HIS A 258 24.60 -3.25 -11.37
CA HIS A 258 24.51 -2.10 -10.47
C HIS A 258 23.39 -1.14 -10.87
N ALA A 259 23.29 -0.77 -12.16
CA ALA A 259 22.23 0.11 -12.66
C ALA A 259 20.83 -0.47 -12.41
N LYS A 260 20.63 -1.77 -12.68
CA LYS A 260 19.37 -2.47 -12.39
C LYS A 260 19.06 -2.49 -10.89
N ALA A 261 20.06 -2.72 -10.05
CA ALA A 261 19.88 -2.74 -8.60
C ALA A 261 19.52 -1.35 -8.04
N GLU A 262 20.08 -0.27 -8.60
CA GLU A 262 19.75 1.10 -8.22
C GLU A 262 18.33 1.48 -8.67
N GLU A 263 17.93 1.11 -9.88
CA GLU A 263 16.57 1.35 -10.38
C GLU A 263 15.51 0.65 -9.53
N GLU A 264 15.75 -0.61 -9.13
CA GLU A 264 14.86 -1.34 -8.23
C GLU A 264 14.80 -0.70 -6.83
N ARG A 265 15.92 -0.16 -6.30
CA ARG A 265 15.90 0.62 -5.05
C ARG A 265 15.03 1.85 -5.18
N ARG A 266 15.22 2.66 -6.23
CA ARG A 266 14.37 3.84 -6.50
C ARG A 266 12.91 3.46 -6.67
N ARG A 267 12.62 2.30 -7.29
CA ARG A 267 11.26 1.79 -7.45
C ARG A 267 10.62 1.41 -6.12
N VAL A 268 11.36 0.72 -5.24
CA VAL A 268 10.90 0.37 -3.89
C VAL A 268 10.67 1.64 -3.06
N GLU A 269 11.57 2.61 -3.11
CA GLU A 269 11.42 3.90 -2.41
C GLU A 269 10.19 4.66 -2.89
N ARG A 270 9.96 4.73 -4.21
CA ARG A 270 8.74 5.33 -4.78
C ARG A 270 7.48 4.62 -4.31
N ARG A 271 7.49 3.28 -4.24
CA ARG A 271 6.34 2.50 -3.70
C ARG A 271 6.11 2.80 -2.23
N MET A 272 7.15 2.74 -1.40
CA MET A 272 7.08 3.07 0.03
C MET A 272 6.63 4.51 0.28
N HIS A 273 7.02 5.45 -0.59
CA HIS A 273 6.54 6.83 -0.52
C HIS A 273 5.05 6.92 -0.89
N ALA A 274 4.64 6.30 -2.00
CA ALA A 274 3.24 6.26 -2.42
C ALA A 274 2.34 5.60 -1.36
N GLU A 275 2.77 4.50 -0.75
CA GLU A 275 2.05 3.85 0.35
C GLU A 275 1.91 4.75 1.57
N ARG A 276 2.98 5.47 1.95
CA ARG A 276 2.91 6.47 3.04
C ARG A 276 1.95 7.60 2.72
N VAL A 277 1.90 8.08 1.48
CA VAL A 277 0.94 9.11 1.04
C VAL A 277 -0.50 8.59 1.15
N VAL A 278 -0.76 7.36 0.68
CA VAL A 278 -2.08 6.72 0.81
C VAL A 278 -2.48 6.52 2.28
N GLN A 279 -1.55 6.07 3.13
CA GLN A 279 -1.80 5.91 4.56
C GLN A 279 -2.10 7.25 5.24
N ARG A 280 -1.36 8.32 4.91
CA ARG A 280 -1.64 9.67 5.42
C ARG A 280 -3.02 10.16 4.98
N ALA A 281 -3.40 9.93 3.73
CA ALA A 281 -4.72 10.30 3.22
C ALA A 281 -5.84 9.55 3.97
N ARG A 282 -5.70 8.23 4.15
CA ARG A 282 -6.66 7.41 4.92
C ARG A 282 -6.76 7.84 6.38
N TYR A 283 -5.63 8.17 7.00
CA TYR A 283 -5.60 8.67 8.37
C TYR A 283 -6.31 10.02 8.49
N ALA A 284 -6.08 10.94 7.54
CA ALA A 284 -6.75 12.24 7.49
C ALA A 284 -8.27 12.09 7.29
N GLU A 285 -8.71 11.19 6.41
CA GLU A 285 -10.13 10.87 6.18
C GLU A 285 -10.78 10.30 7.45
N ALA A 286 -10.13 9.32 8.10
CA ALA A 286 -10.61 8.76 9.36
C ALA A 286 -10.73 9.83 10.46
N LEU A 287 -9.79 10.79 10.50
CA LEU A 287 -9.84 11.91 11.45
C LEU A 287 -11.00 12.87 11.15
N GLN A 288 -11.29 13.14 9.88
CA GLN A 288 -12.45 13.95 9.51
C GLN A 288 -13.75 13.26 9.90
N ASP A 289 -13.84 11.94 9.76
CA ASP A 289 -15.03 11.18 10.11
C ASP A 289 -15.27 11.13 11.63
N THR A 290 -14.22 11.04 12.44
CA THR A 290 -14.36 11.15 13.91
C THR A 290 -14.86 12.52 14.33
N ILE A 291 -14.35 13.60 13.72
CA ILE A 291 -14.83 14.97 13.97
C ILE A 291 -16.29 15.12 13.55
N LYS A 292 -16.67 14.65 12.35
CA LYS A 292 -18.06 14.67 11.87
C LYS A 292 -18.99 13.90 12.80
N ALA A 293 -18.58 12.73 13.27
CA ALA A 293 -19.37 11.93 14.22
C ALA A 293 -19.56 12.66 15.56
N GLN A 294 -18.54 13.36 16.06
CA GLN A 294 -18.65 14.18 17.28
C GLN A 294 -19.61 15.36 17.10
N LEU A 295 -19.56 16.04 15.95
CA LEU A 295 -20.48 17.14 15.61
C LEU A 295 -21.93 16.66 15.58
N VAL A 296 -22.20 15.53 14.92
CA VAL A 296 -23.52 14.91 14.86
C VAL A 296 -24.00 14.52 16.26
N LYS A 297 -23.13 13.90 17.07
CA LYS A 297 -23.45 13.49 18.45
C LYS A 297 -23.80 14.68 19.35
N LYS A 298 -23.16 15.83 19.14
CA LYS A 298 -23.44 17.08 19.88
C LYS A 298 -24.55 17.93 19.24
N HIS A 299 -25.13 17.50 18.11
CA HIS A 299 -26.11 18.27 17.33
C HIS A 299 -25.62 19.68 16.94
N ILE A 300 -24.32 19.83 16.67
CA ILE A 300 -23.72 21.12 16.30
C ILE A 300 -23.69 21.22 14.78
N VAL A 301 -24.33 22.24 14.24
CA VAL A 301 -24.19 22.65 12.84
C VAL A 301 -23.10 23.73 12.79
N LEU A 302 -21.97 23.42 12.13
CA LEU A 302 -20.88 24.38 12.02
C LEU A 302 -21.32 25.56 11.13
N PRO A 303 -21.13 26.81 11.59
CA PRO A 303 -21.33 27.97 10.73
C PRO A 303 -20.31 28.01 9.59
N PRO A 304 -20.61 28.71 8.48
CA PRO A 304 -19.63 28.92 7.43
C PRO A 304 -18.43 29.72 7.96
N LEU A 305 -17.22 29.29 7.61
CA LEU A 305 -15.97 29.92 8.06
C LEU A 305 -15.73 31.31 7.49
N CYS A 306 -16.41 31.67 6.40
CA CYS A 306 -16.41 33.03 5.87
C CYS A 306 -17.81 33.45 5.41
N ALA A 307 -18.02 34.76 5.29
CA ALA A 307 -19.27 35.34 4.81
C ALA A 307 -19.46 35.27 3.29
N CYS A 308 -18.60 34.55 2.56
CA CYS A 308 -18.70 34.47 1.11
C CYS A 308 -19.92 33.64 0.68
N PRO A 309 -20.54 33.94 -0.49
CA PRO A 309 -21.73 33.22 -0.95
C PRO A 309 -21.53 31.71 -1.16
N HIS A 310 -20.32 31.26 -1.51
CA HIS A 310 -20.02 29.84 -1.71
C HIS A 310 -19.85 29.08 -0.38
N ALA A 311 -19.54 29.79 0.71
CA ALA A 311 -19.25 29.18 2.01
C ALA A 311 -20.45 28.48 2.63
N THR A 312 -21.67 28.93 2.30
CA THR A 312 -22.94 28.31 2.73
C THR A 312 -23.21 26.97 2.05
N LYS A 313 -22.58 26.70 0.90
CA LYS A 313 -22.77 25.47 0.12
C LYS A 313 -21.59 24.51 0.22
N SER A 314 -20.42 25.00 0.63
CA SER A 314 -19.20 24.18 0.80
C SER A 314 -19.23 23.42 2.12
N GLN A 315 -18.70 22.19 2.12
CA GLN A 315 -18.48 21.46 3.36
C GLN A 315 -17.37 22.13 4.19
N PRO A 316 -17.47 22.19 5.53
CA PRO A 316 -16.47 22.82 6.40
C PRO A 316 -15.05 22.22 6.31
N PHE A 317 -14.93 20.99 5.79
CA PHE A 317 -13.64 20.28 5.64
C PHE A 317 -13.11 20.28 4.21
N ASP A 318 -13.80 20.95 3.28
CA ASP A 318 -13.39 21.03 1.88
C ASP A 318 -12.35 22.15 1.68
N LEU A 319 -11.08 21.77 1.54
CA LEU A 319 -9.98 22.70 1.28
C LEU A 319 -10.13 23.45 -0.05
N THR A 320 -10.92 22.92 -0.99
CA THR A 320 -11.16 23.61 -2.26
C THR A 320 -12.04 24.86 -2.10
N ALA A 321 -12.70 25.03 -0.94
CA ALA A 321 -13.46 26.23 -0.61
C ALA A 321 -12.58 27.49 -0.48
N VAL A 322 -11.34 27.34 -0.01
CA VAL A 322 -10.33 28.42 0.13
C VAL A 322 -10.08 29.10 -1.22
N TYR A 323 -9.95 28.30 -2.27
CA TYR A 323 -9.70 28.76 -3.64
C TYR A 323 -10.94 29.34 -4.34
N ARG A 324 -12.13 29.09 -3.79
CA ARG A 324 -13.42 29.63 -4.29
C ARG A 324 -13.84 30.91 -3.56
N CYS A 325 -13.06 31.34 -2.58
CA CYS A 325 -13.28 32.59 -1.88
C CYS A 325 -13.15 33.80 -2.78
N ALA A 326 -13.95 34.83 -2.51
CA ALA A 326 -13.81 36.12 -3.16
C ALA A 326 -12.42 36.70 -2.85
N HIS A 327 -11.80 37.40 -3.79
CA HIS A 327 -10.43 37.91 -3.64
C HIS A 327 -10.25 38.85 -2.43
N ASN A 328 -11.33 39.47 -1.95
CA ASN A 328 -11.33 40.33 -0.76
C ASN A 328 -11.56 39.56 0.55
N CYS A 329 -11.71 38.24 0.51
CA CYS A 329 -11.88 37.41 1.69
C CYS A 329 -10.52 37.20 2.38
N PRO A 330 -10.42 37.34 3.71
CA PRO A 330 -9.18 37.07 4.44
C PRO A 330 -8.73 35.60 4.37
N LEU A 331 -9.60 34.69 3.92
CA LEU A 331 -9.28 33.28 3.72
C LEU A 331 -8.96 32.96 2.25
N HIS A 332 -8.91 33.94 1.35
CA HIS A 332 -8.65 33.67 -0.06
C HIS A 332 -7.20 33.22 -0.29
N ASN A 333 -7.03 32.04 -0.88
CA ASN A 333 -5.72 31.40 -1.13
C ASN A 333 -4.82 31.23 0.11
N ASP A 334 -5.39 31.28 1.32
CA ASP A 334 -4.66 31.07 2.57
C ASP A 334 -5.18 29.82 3.30
N GLU A 335 -4.56 28.68 2.98
CA GLU A 335 -4.87 27.40 3.62
C GLU A 335 -4.56 27.43 5.13
N ALA A 336 -3.52 28.16 5.55
CA ALA A 336 -3.11 28.23 6.93
C ALA A 336 -4.12 29.01 7.78
N ALA A 337 -4.58 30.16 7.28
CA ALA A 337 -5.64 30.95 7.92
C ALA A 337 -6.97 30.16 8.00
N TYR A 338 -7.31 29.40 6.95
CA TYR A 338 -8.48 28.53 6.96
C TYR A 338 -8.39 27.43 8.03
N HIS A 339 -7.26 26.73 8.09
CA HIS A 339 -7.02 25.71 9.11
C HIS A 339 -7.01 26.28 10.53
N ALA A 340 -6.46 27.49 10.72
CA ALA A 340 -6.50 28.17 12.01
C ALA A 340 -7.94 28.52 12.43
N ALA A 341 -8.74 29.10 11.53
CA ALA A 341 -10.15 29.41 11.81
C ALA A 341 -10.97 28.15 12.10
N LEU A 342 -10.78 27.08 11.33
CA LEU A 342 -11.43 25.79 11.57
C LEU A 342 -11.03 25.18 12.92
N SER A 343 -9.74 25.21 13.27
CA SER A 343 -9.26 24.65 14.55
C SER A 343 -9.78 25.44 15.75
N GLN A 344 -9.82 26.78 15.67
CA GLN A 344 -10.42 27.63 16.71
C GLN A 344 -11.92 27.34 16.88
N MET A 345 -12.66 27.17 15.79
CA MET A 345 -14.08 26.83 15.81
C MET A 345 -14.33 25.44 16.42
N LEU A 346 -13.54 24.43 16.07
CA LEU A 346 -13.64 23.10 16.65
C LEU A 346 -13.29 23.11 18.16
N ALA A 347 -12.28 23.89 18.55
CA ALA A 347 -11.90 24.08 19.94
C ALA A 347 -13.01 24.76 20.76
N ALA A 348 -13.68 25.77 20.20
CA ALA A 348 -14.80 26.45 20.85
C ALA A 348 -16.01 25.54 21.14
N HIS A 349 -16.10 24.39 20.45
CA HIS A 349 -17.14 23.39 20.64
C HIS A 349 -16.68 22.16 21.44
N ASP A 350 -15.51 22.24 22.08
CA ASP A 350 -14.87 21.15 22.85
C ASP A 350 -14.75 19.85 22.04
N ILE A 351 -14.46 19.95 20.74
CA ILE A 351 -14.27 18.78 19.87
C ILE A 351 -12.82 18.34 20.02
N LEU A 352 -12.60 17.37 20.91
CA LEU A 352 -11.28 16.79 21.13
C LEU A 352 -10.90 15.93 19.91
N ILE A 353 -9.86 16.36 19.21
CA ILE A 353 -9.20 15.59 18.16
C ILE A 353 -8.41 14.48 18.84
N ALA A 354 -9.10 13.41 19.23
CA ALA A 354 -8.43 12.19 19.66
C ALA A 354 -7.86 11.48 18.43
N PRO A 355 -6.61 10.96 18.49
CA PRO A 355 -6.09 10.16 17.39
C PRO A 355 -7.04 8.98 17.15
N PRO A 356 -7.38 8.65 15.88
CA PRO A 356 -8.22 7.51 15.59
C PRO A 356 -7.58 6.25 16.18
N PRO A 357 -8.39 5.29 16.66
CA PRO A 357 -7.85 4.02 17.17
C PRO A 357 -7.00 3.39 16.07
N ALA A 358 -5.79 2.94 16.43
CA ALA A 358 -4.88 2.31 15.48
C ALA A 358 -5.58 1.13 14.79
N LEU A 359 -5.64 1.16 13.46
CA LEU A 359 -6.20 0.11 12.61
C LEU A 359 -5.30 -1.12 12.55
#